data_AF-A0A7J3NQZ5-F1
#
_entry.id   AF-A0A7J3NQZ5-F1
#
_cell.length_a   1.000
_cell.length_b   1.000
_cell.length_c   1.000
_cell.angle_alpha   90.00
_cell.angle_beta   90.00
_cell.angle_gamma   90.00
#
_symmetry.space_group_name_H-M   'P 1'
#
loop_
_entity.id
_entity.type
_entity.pdbx_description
1 polymer ?
#
loop_
_entity_poly.entity_id
_entity_poly.type
_entity_poly.pdbx_seq_one_letter_code
_entity_poly.pdbx_strand_id
1 'polypeptide(L)' 'MMFRNVLRRRGFWRVKGESEEVFMKHDERLGGIYVILQDRMAIVRIEDRNAIQVFKSAKHLETYLKKLEEEKMSWILAN' A
#
# COMPACT_ATOMS: atom_id res chain seq x y z
N MET A 1 -4.82 -15.68 -1.51
CA MET A 1 -3.75 -15.16 -0.61
C MET A 1 -4.35 -14.06 0.27
N MET A 2 -4.00 -13.98 1.56
CA MET A 2 -4.55 -12.96 2.47
C MET A 2 -3.83 -11.61 2.33
N PHE A 3 -4.55 -10.49 2.52
CA PHE A 3 -4.02 -9.13 2.38
C PHE A 3 -2.76 -8.87 3.24
N ARG A 4 -2.75 -9.31 4.51
CA ARG A 4 -1.58 -9.17 5.41
C ARG A 4 -0.29 -9.72 4.79
N ASN A 5 -0.37 -10.88 4.13
CA ASN A 5 0.81 -11.52 3.56
C ASN A 5 1.35 -10.71 2.37
N VAL A 6 0.46 -10.12 1.56
CA VAL A 6 0.87 -9.22 0.46
C VAL A 6 1.63 -8.02 1.01
N LEU A 7 1.07 -7.39 2.05
CA LEU A 7 1.64 -6.19 2.68
C LEU A 7 3.02 -6.47 3.29
N ARG A 8 3.14 -7.54 4.10
CA ARG A 8 4.41 -7.91 4.74
C ARG A 8 5.51 -8.22 3.71
N ARG A 9 5.20 -8.95 2.63
CA ARG A 9 6.18 -9.27 1.57
C ARG A 9 6.70 -8.04 0.84
N ARG A 10 5.97 -6.93 0.87
CA ARG A 10 6.31 -5.68 0.18
C ARG A 10 6.89 -4.61 1.10
N GLY A 11 7.22 -4.99 2.34
CA GLY A 11 7.87 -4.11 3.30
C GLY A 11 6.93 -3.12 3.99
N PHE A 12 5.62 -3.36 3.97
CA PHE A 12 4.71 -2.59 4.82
C PHE A 12 4.85 -3.04 6.27
N TRP A 13 4.95 -2.08 7.20
CA TRP A 13 4.92 -2.32 8.64
C TRP A 13 3.56 -2.00 9.22
N ARG A 14 3.17 -2.73 10.28
CA ARG A 14 1.93 -2.44 11.00
C ARG A 14 2.12 -1.22 11.90
N VAL A 15 1.22 -0.26 11.82
CA VAL A 15 1.15 0.89 12.74
C VAL A 15 0.59 0.41 14.07
N LYS A 16 1.23 0.79 15.18
CA LYS A 16 0.80 0.43 16.54
C LYS A 16 -0.11 1.52 17.10
N GLY A 17 -1.06 1.12 17.96
CA GLY A 17 -1.94 2.06 18.67
C GLY A 17 -3.25 2.40 17.95
N GLU A 18 -3.41 1.97 16.70
CA GLU A 18 -4.64 2.16 15.94
C GLU A 18 -5.69 1.09 16.30
N SER A 19 -6.96 1.50 16.39
CA SER A 19 -8.10 0.59 16.57
C SER A 19 -8.31 -0.29 15.33
N GLU A 20 -8.02 0.26 14.15
CA GLU A 20 -8.07 -0.45 12.88
C GLU A 20 -6.72 -1.10 12.56
N GLU A 21 -6.74 -2.13 11.72
CA GLU A 21 -5.49 -2.76 11.30
C GLU A 21 -4.84 -1.97 10.15
N VAL A 22 -4.00 -1.01 10.53
CA VAL A 22 -3.30 -0.11 9.60
C VAL A 22 -1.87 -0.58 9.34
N PHE A 23 -1.50 -0.60 8.07
CA PHE A 23 -0.15 -0.83 7.57
C PHE A 23 0.37 0.40 6.84
N MET A 24 1.66 0.68 6.93
CA MET A 24 2.30 1.82 6.28
C MET A 24 3.57 1.38 5.56
N LYS A 25 3.87 2.02 4.44
CA LYS A 25 5.18 2.04 3.80
C LYS A 25 5.52 3.49 3.44
N HIS A 26 6.73 3.92 3.76
CA HIS A 26 7.24 5.21 3.32
C HIS A 26 7.73 5.10 1.88
N ASP A 27 7.39 6.10 1.08
CA ASP A 27 7.83 6.25 -0.29
C ASP A 27 8.30 7.69 -0.53
N GLU A 28 9.54 7.85 -0.98
CA GLU A 28 10.16 9.18 -1.15
C GLU A 28 9.43 10.08 -2.16
N ARG A 29 8.67 9.50 -3.10
CA ARG A 29 7.94 10.25 -4.13
C ARG A 29 6.48 10.51 -3.75
N LEU A 30 5.90 9.62 -2.95
CA LEU A 30 4.46 9.62 -2.66
C LEU A 30 4.13 9.94 -1.20
N GLY A 31 5.15 10.19 -0.37
CA GLY A 31 5.00 10.35 1.07
C GLY A 31 4.67 9.02 1.75
N GLY A 32 3.61 8.98 2.54
CA GLY A 32 3.10 7.76 3.14
C GLY A 32 2.11 7.00 2.26
N ILE A 33 2.33 5.68 2.08
CA ILE A 33 1.33 4.75 1.55
C ILE A 33 0.73 3.99 2.73
N TYR A 34 -0.56 4.20 2.99
CA TYR A 34 -1.30 3.59 4.08
C TYR A 34 -2.26 2.54 3.55
N VAL A 35 -2.36 1.40 4.23
CA VAL A 35 -3.32 0.34 3.92
C VAL A 35 -4.07 -0.04 5.18
N ILE A 36 -5.37 0.23 5.18
CA ILE A 36 -6.29 -0.15 6.26
C ILE A 36 -6.96 -1.46 5.87
N LEU A 37 -6.83 -2.49 6.70
CA LEU A 37 -7.53 -3.76 6.52
C LEU A 37 -8.85 -3.74 7.28
N GLN A 38 -9.94 -3.98 6.56
CA GLN A 38 -11.29 -4.11 7.11
C GLN A 38 -11.92 -5.40 6.58
N ASP A 39 -12.36 -6.30 7.46
CA ASP A 39 -13.01 -7.58 7.14
C ASP A 39 -12.49 -8.31 5.88
N ARG A 40 -13.06 -7.99 4.71
CA ARG A 40 -12.79 -8.63 3.42
C ARG A 40 -12.21 -7.69 2.37
N MET A 41 -11.72 -6.52 2.78
CA MET A 41 -11.16 -5.51 1.89
C MET A 41 -9.93 -4.82 2.47
N ALA A 42 -9.18 -4.19 1.57
CA ALA A 42 -8.05 -3.33 1.89
C ALA A 42 -8.31 -1.94 1.27
N ILE A 43 -8.16 -0.90 2.08
CA ILE A 43 -8.28 0.49 1.66
C ILE A 43 -6.88 1.08 1.60
N VAL A 44 -6.42 1.46 0.41
CA VAL A 44 -5.14 2.12 0.20
C VAL A 44 -5.35 3.63 0.14
N ARG A 45 -4.55 4.39 0.90
CA ARG A 45 -4.48 5.84 0.85
C ARG A 45 -3.05 6.27 0.55
N ILE A 46 -2.89 7.24 -0.34
CA ILE A 46 -1.60 7.83 -0.71
C ILE A 46 -1.69 9.33 -0.44
N GLU A 47 -0.84 9.85 0.45
CA GLU A 47 -0.89 11.25 0.90
C GLU A 47 -0.75 12.23 -0.26
N ASP A 48 0.33 12.13 -1.04
CA ASP A 48 0.65 13.15 -2.07
C ASP A 48 -0.26 13.11 -3.30
N ARG A 49 -1.02 12.03 -3.48
CA ARG A 49 -1.96 11.89 -4.61
C ARG A 49 -3.40 12.23 -4.25
N ASN A 50 -3.69 12.49 -2.97
CA ASN A 50 -5.05 12.58 -2.44
C ASN A 50 -5.96 11.44 -2.96
N ALA A 51 -5.40 10.23 -3.07
CA ALA A 51 -6.02 9.10 -3.75
C ALA A 51 -6.40 8.01 -2.75
N ILE A 52 -7.64 7.54 -2.85
CA ILE A 52 -8.17 6.42 -2.05
C ILE A 52 -8.61 5.31 -3.01
N GLN A 53 -8.12 4.10 -2.79
CA GLN A 53 -8.50 2.93 -3.59
C GLN A 53 -8.91 1.77 -2.69
N VAL A 54 -9.98 1.07 -3.06
CA VAL A 54 -10.53 -0.06 -2.29
C VAL A 54 -10.37 -1.36 -3.06
N PHE A 55 -9.83 -2.38 -2.40
CA PHE A 55 -9.57 -3.68 -2.99
C PHE A 55 -10.31 -4.77 -2.22
N LYS A 56 -11.14 -5.55 -2.92
CA LYS A 56 -11.78 -6.77 -2.39
C LYS A 56 -11.00 -8.05 -2.68
N SER A 57 -9.88 -7.94 -3.39
CA SER A 57 -9.02 -9.05 -3.80
C SER A 57 -7.57 -8.75 -3.47
N ALA A 58 -6.91 -9.67 -2.76
CA ALA A 58 -5.49 -9.55 -2.45
C ALA A 58 -4.63 -9.58 -3.71
N LYS A 59 -5.06 -10.30 -4.76
CA LYS A 59 -4.35 -10.30 -6.06
C LYS A 59 -4.36 -8.92 -6.69
N HIS A 60 -5.51 -8.23 -6.67
CA HIS A 60 -5.61 -6.88 -7.23
C HIS A 60 -4.81 -5.86 -6.42
N LEU A 61 -4.84 -5.95 -5.08
CA LEU A 61 -3.97 -5.14 -4.23
C LEU A 61 -2.50 -5.37 -4.58
N GLU A 62 -2.09 -6.63 -4.69
CA GLU A 62 -0.70 -6.98 -5.03
C GLU A 62 -0.29 -6.42 -6.39
N THR A 63 -1.12 -6.60 -7.42
CA THR A 63 -0.85 -6.03 -8.74
C THR A 63 -0.73 -4.51 -8.70
N TYR A 64 -1.63 -3.83 -7.98
CA TYR A 64 -1.61 -2.38 -7.83
C TYR A 64 -0.32 -1.89 -7.15
N LEU A 65 0.04 -2.48 -6.01
CA LEU A 65 1.28 -2.13 -5.31
C LEU A 65 2.51 -2.40 -6.18
N LYS A 66 2.49 -3.42 -7.06
CA LYS A 66 3.61 -3.73 -7.96
C LYS A 66 3.82 -2.60 -8.95
N LYS A 67 2.73 -2.14 -9.55
CA LYS A 67 2.76 -1.03 -10.51
C LYS A 67 3.28 0.24 -9.85
N LEU A 68 2.88 0.54 -8.61
CA LEU A 68 3.41 1.67 -7.87
C LEU A 68 4.94 1.58 -7.66
N GLU A 69 5.45 0.40 -7.35
CA GLU A 69 6.89 0.15 -7.19
C GLU A 69 7.65 0.24 -8.53
N GLU A 70 7.07 -0.28 -9.61
CA GLU A 70 7.62 -0.18 -10.97
C GLU A 70 7.66 1.29 -11.46
N GLU A 71 6.60 2.06 -11.22
CA GLU A 71 6.56 3.50 -11.47
C GLU A 71 7.65 4.24 -10.69
N LYS A 72 7.89 3.86 -9.43
CA LYS A 72 8.96 4.42 -8.61
C LYS A 72 10.33 4.16 -9.24
N MET A 73 10.62 2.92 -9.62
CA MET A 73 11.89 2.56 -10.25
C MET A 73 12.10 3.33 -11.56
N SER A 74 11.07 3.49 -12.38
CA SER A 74 11.15 4.30 -13.60
C SER A 74 11.44 5.76 -13.31
N TRP A 75 10.88 6.34 -12.24
CA TRP A 75 11.16 7.72 -11.85
C TRP A 75 12.60 7.90 -11.38
N ILE A 76 13.12 6.97 -10.57
CA ILE A 76 14.52 6.99 -10.10
C ILE A 76 15.50 6.88 -11.27
N LEU A 77 15.22 6.05 -12.28
CA LEU A 77 16.10 5.88 -13.43
C LEU A 77 16.09 7.08 -14.40
N ALA A 78 15.08 7.95 -14.30
CA ALA A 78 14.89 9.09 -15.18
C ALA A 78 15.38 10.43 -14.59
N ASN A 79 15.79 10.45 -13.31
CA ASN A 79 16.31 11.62 -12.59
C ASN A 79 17.70 11.33 -12.03
#